data_AF-A0A432IA20-F1
#
_entry.id   AF-A0A432IA20-F1
#
_cell.length_a   1.000
_cell.length_b   1.000
_cell.length_c   1.000
_cell.angle_alpha   90.00
_cell.angle_beta   90.00
_cell.angle_gamma   90.00
#
_symmetry.space_group_name_H-M   'P 1'
#
loop_
_entity.id
_entity.type
_entity.pdbx_description
1 polymer ?
#
loop_
_entity_poly.entity_id
_entity_poly.type
_entity_poly.pdbx_seq_one_letter_code
_entity_poly.pdbx_strand_id
1 'polypeptide(L)'
;MYRYILLLMMSIVVTGCTGIAKIKERYHRAPFEQVIDRGDYQINLYEIKYPEKYEEKIEFYNDFSILLKKLLVYDSTLNILYPEELKKDILKLGDNLLLPEEEIYVKPSSELSKIEMEEIDKNIDFKLDNELGKSQYYLNKQVYFWKNLLKQKNNTRENYTELDKERLIQEVKKSRKEMFEILNEVEITSILKITDPYRSNEDNYWQQKDVYIHRKTKINPQIFRETNYIYLGDIEDLDAKKIVGEQLKFDSKIVIIENKLYNGYTVVDNKFVFFHGGKNNISYYDGYKINLEIKEVTLKDLLKIDDDILIDDFLNPNLYKKRQGK
;
A
#
# COMPACT_ATOMS: atom_id res chain seq x y z
N MET A 1 -14.59 -67.77 26.42
CA MET A 1 -13.65 -66.65 26.18
C MET A 1 -14.08 -65.69 25.07
N TYR A 2 -14.82 -66.11 24.03
CA TYR A 2 -15.23 -65.20 22.93
C TYR A 2 -16.28 -64.13 23.28
N ARG A 3 -17.13 -64.35 24.29
CA ARG A 3 -18.18 -63.38 24.68
C ARG A 3 -17.65 -62.11 25.36
N TYR A 4 -16.53 -62.20 26.08
CA TYR A 4 -15.93 -61.04 26.76
C TYR A 4 -15.10 -60.18 25.81
N ILE A 5 -14.48 -60.77 24.78
CA ILE A 5 -13.72 -60.05 23.75
C ILE A 5 -14.67 -59.24 22.84
N LEU A 6 -15.85 -59.78 22.53
CA LEU A 6 -16.87 -59.08 21.74
C LEU A 6 -17.50 -57.88 22.47
N LEU A 7 -17.68 -57.98 23.79
CA LEU A 7 -18.13 -56.87 24.64
C LEU A 7 -17.06 -55.77 24.77
N LEU A 8 -15.78 -56.14 24.85
CA LEU A 8 -14.69 -55.19 24.90
C LEU A 8 -14.53 -54.44 23.56
N MET A 9 -14.63 -55.15 22.42
CA MET A 9 -14.65 -54.53 21.08
C MET A 9 -15.86 -53.62 20.86
N MET A 10 -17.06 -53.99 21.33
CA MET A 10 -18.22 -53.09 21.24
C MET A 10 -18.04 -51.83 22.10
N SER A 11 -17.38 -51.92 23.26
CA SER A 11 -17.12 -50.74 24.11
C SER A 11 -16.11 -49.76 23.50
N ILE A 12 -15.19 -50.24 22.67
CA ILE A 12 -14.17 -49.41 22.01
C ILE A 12 -14.75 -48.69 20.77
N VAL A 13 -15.78 -49.25 20.12
CA VAL A 13 -16.40 -48.63 18.94
C VAL A 13 -17.38 -47.48 19.32
N VAL A 14 -17.91 -47.43 20.54
CA VAL A 14 -18.79 -46.33 20.99
C VAL A 14 -18.01 -45.12 21.55
N THR A 15 -16.68 -45.22 21.67
CA THR A 15 -15.82 -44.06 22.03
C THR A 15 -15.16 -43.39 20.81
N GLY A 16 -15.40 -43.92 19.60
CA GLY A 16 -15.07 -43.24 18.35
C GLY A 16 -16.19 -42.29 17.93
N CYS A 17 -15.85 -41.03 17.65
CA CYS A 17 -16.73 -39.95 17.18
C CYS A 17 -17.60 -39.26 18.24
N THR A 18 -16.96 -38.55 19.16
CA THR A 18 -17.28 -37.13 19.35
C THR A 18 -15.98 -36.36 19.57
N GLY A 19 -15.23 -36.19 18.47
CA GLY A 19 -14.36 -35.03 18.36
C GLY A 19 -15.25 -33.79 18.31
N ILE A 20 -15.82 -33.42 19.46
CA ILE A 20 -16.30 -32.06 19.69
C ILE A 20 -15.01 -31.25 19.64
N ALA A 21 -14.65 -30.81 18.43
CA ALA A 21 -13.80 -29.66 18.27
C ALA A 21 -14.39 -28.62 19.22
N LYS A 22 -13.62 -28.20 20.22
CA LYS A 22 -14.01 -27.09 21.09
C LYS A 22 -14.47 -25.97 20.17
N ILE A 23 -15.79 -25.81 20.04
CA ILE A 23 -16.37 -24.56 19.58
C ILE A 23 -15.88 -23.61 20.67
N LYS A 24 -14.80 -22.87 20.39
CA LYS A 24 -14.44 -21.71 21.20
C LYS A 24 -15.73 -20.91 21.27
N GLU A 25 -16.35 -20.84 22.43
CA GLU A 25 -17.42 -19.90 22.73
C GLU A 25 -16.83 -18.51 22.46
N ARG A 26 -16.97 -18.01 21.23
CA ARG A 26 -16.50 -16.69 20.80
C ARG A 26 -17.49 -15.64 21.32
N TYR A 27 -17.72 -15.61 22.63
CA TYR A 27 -18.37 -14.48 23.31
C TYR A 27 -17.27 -13.56 23.85
N HIS A 28 -16.33 -13.18 22.99
CA HIS A 28 -15.39 -12.12 23.34
C HIS A 28 -16.15 -10.81 23.17
N ARG A 29 -16.28 -10.03 24.25
CA ARG A 29 -16.69 -8.62 24.12
C ARG A 29 -15.73 -7.94 23.15
N ALA A 30 -16.26 -7.14 22.22
CA ALA A 30 -15.40 -6.44 21.29
C ALA A 30 -14.53 -5.44 22.07
N PRO A 31 -13.22 -5.34 21.79
CA PRO A 31 -12.32 -4.45 22.54
C PRO A 31 -12.72 -2.97 22.38
N PHE A 32 -13.50 -2.65 21.35
CA PHE A 32 -14.02 -1.32 21.04
C PHE A 32 -15.48 -1.09 21.47
N GLU A 33 -16.14 -2.04 22.13
CA GLU A 33 -17.57 -1.95 22.48
C GLU A 33 -17.95 -0.75 23.37
N GLN A 34 -16.97 -0.18 24.09
CA GLN A 34 -17.18 1.03 24.92
C GLN A 34 -17.21 2.33 24.11
N VAL A 35 -16.81 2.30 22.84
CA VAL A 35 -16.65 3.48 21.99
C VAL A 35 -17.42 3.36 20.69
N ILE A 36 -17.44 2.16 20.11
CA ILE A 36 -18.12 1.88 18.85
C ILE A 36 -19.35 1.01 19.17
N ASP A 37 -20.53 1.56 18.90
CA ASP A 37 -21.80 0.89 19.16
C ASP A 37 -21.99 -0.34 18.26
N ARG A 38 -22.84 -1.27 18.68
CA ARG A 38 -23.19 -2.41 17.83
C ARG A 38 -23.96 -1.92 16.59
N GLY A 39 -23.67 -2.51 15.44
CA GLY A 39 -24.29 -2.08 14.19
C GLY A 39 -23.67 -2.71 12.95
N ASP A 40 -24.21 -2.25 11.81
CA ASP A 40 -23.74 -2.59 10.48
C ASP A 40 -22.88 -1.43 9.98
N TYR A 41 -21.61 -1.71 9.70
CA TYR A 41 -20.58 -0.75 9.29
C TYR A 41 -20.12 -1.04 7.87
N GLN A 42 -20.03 0.00 7.06
CA GLN A 42 -19.47 -0.03 5.71
C GLN A 42 -18.24 0.88 5.69
N ILE A 43 -17.07 0.28 5.50
CA ILE A 43 -15.79 0.99 5.43
C ILE A 43 -15.42 1.15 3.96
N ASN A 44 -15.27 2.40 3.53
CA ASN A 44 -14.84 2.74 2.18
C ASN A 44 -13.31 2.66 2.10
N LEU A 45 -12.80 1.93 1.12
CA LEU A 45 -11.39 1.89 0.75
C LEU A 45 -11.24 2.50 -0.63
N TYR A 46 -10.46 3.56 -0.73
CA TYR A 46 -10.26 4.27 -1.98
C TYR A 46 -9.02 3.79 -2.69
N GLU A 47 -9.22 3.08 -3.80
CA GLU A 47 -8.14 2.63 -4.65
C GLU A 47 -7.69 3.76 -5.57
N ILE A 48 -6.44 4.17 -5.39
CA ILE A 48 -5.79 5.16 -6.24
C ILE A 48 -4.99 4.46 -7.34
N LYS A 49 -5.12 4.97 -8.57
CA LYS A 49 -4.30 4.52 -9.71
C LYS A 49 -2.99 5.31 -9.73
N TYR A 50 -1.87 4.60 -9.85
CA TYR A 50 -0.56 5.21 -10.00
C TYR A 50 -0.09 5.09 -11.46
N PRO A 51 0.33 6.20 -12.10
CA PRO A 51 0.72 6.18 -13.50
C PRO A 51 2.11 5.59 -13.72
N GLU A 52 2.32 5.04 -14.92
CA GLU A 52 3.62 4.49 -15.34
C GLU A 52 4.53 5.56 -15.96
N LYS A 53 3.96 6.51 -16.71
CA LYS A 53 4.75 7.55 -17.41
C LYS A 53 5.21 8.64 -16.47
N TYR A 54 6.42 9.13 -16.67
CA TYR A 54 7.03 10.17 -15.84
C TYR A 54 6.17 11.44 -15.76
N GLU A 55 5.67 11.95 -16.89
CA GLU A 55 4.88 13.19 -16.92
C GLU A 55 3.59 13.05 -16.09
N GLU A 56 2.93 11.90 -16.21
CA GLU A 56 1.71 11.57 -15.45
C GLU A 56 2.03 11.39 -13.96
N LYS A 57 3.20 10.83 -13.59
CA LYS A 57 3.66 10.76 -12.19
C LYS A 57 3.83 12.15 -11.59
N ILE A 58 4.38 13.10 -12.34
CA ILE A 58 4.53 14.49 -11.88
C ILE A 58 3.15 15.13 -11.61
N GLU A 59 2.18 14.92 -12.49
CA GLU A 59 0.81 15.37 -12.25
C GLU A 59 0.20 14.71 -11.01
N PHE A 60 0.39 13.39 -10.85
CA PHE A 60 -0.04 12.65 -9.68
C PHE A 60 0.52 13.23 -8.38
N TYR A 61 1.82 13.51 -8.28
CA TYR A 61 2.41 14.09 -7.06
C TYR A 61 1.92 15.51 -6.77
N ASN A 62 1.64 16.30 -7.81
CA ASN A 62 1.04 17.63 -7.63
C ASN A 62 -0.38 17.52 -7.06
N ASP A 63 -1.22 16.65 -7.64
CA ASP A 63 -2.58 16.40 -7.14
C ASP A 63 -2.55 15.78 -5.73
N PHE A 64 -1.57 14.91 -5.45
CA PHE A 64 -1.37 14.32 -4.13
C PHE A 64 -0.99 15.36 -3.08
N SER A 65 -0.08 16.29 -3.41
CA SER A 65 0.26 17.42 -2.52
C SER A 65 -0.96 18.29 -2.19
N ILE A 66 -1.84 18.53 -3.15
CA ILE A 66 -3.09 19.27 -2.94
C ILE A 66 -4.02 18.49 -2.01
N LEU A 67 -4.17 17.17 -2.22
CA LEU A 67 -4.95 16.30 -1.34
C LEU A 67 -4.41 16.34 0.09
N LEU A 68 -3.10 16.17 0.29
CA LEU A 68 -2.49 16.20 1.62
C LEU A 68 -2.75 17.53 2.34
N LYS A 69 -2.62 18.67 1.64
CA LYS A 69 -2.94 20.00 2.22
C LYS A 69 -4.41 20.11 2.62
N LYS A 70 -5.33 19.58 1.80
CA LYS A 70 -6.77 19.53 2.14
C LYS A 70 -6.98 18.71 3.41
N LEU A 71 -6.42 17.50 3.47
CA LEU A 71 -6.57 16.63 4.64
C LEU A 71 -6.02 17.28 5.92
N LEU A 72 -4.89 17.98 5.83
CA LEU A 72 -4.31 18.71 6.96
C LEU A 72 -5.19 19.88 7.42
N VAL A 73 -5.75 20.65 6.49
CA VAL A 73 -6.54 21.86 6.81
C VAL A 73 -7.91 21.51 7.41
N TYR A 74 -8.54 20.44 6.91
CA TYR A 74 -9.89 20.05 7.33
C TYR A 74 -9.91 18.91 8.35
N ASP A 75 -8.73 18.44 8.82
CA ASP A 75 -8.61 17.27 9.71
C ASP A 75 -9.32 16.02 9.17
N SER A 76 -9.45 15.91 7.83
CA SER A 76 -10.19 14.85 7.16
C SER A 76 -9.46 13.51 7.21
N THR A 77 -10.20 12.42 7.41
CA THR A 77 -9.60 11.06 7.43
C THR A 77 -10.01 10.18 6.25
N LEU A 78 -9.05 9.44 5.69
CA LEU A 78 -9.26 8.54 4.53
C LEU A 78 -8.57 7.17 4.69
N ASN A 79 -9.19 6.13 4.14
CA ASN A 79 -8.54 4.84 3.86
C ASN A 79 -8.10 4.80 2.39
N ILE A 80 -6.79 4.82 2.15
CA ILE A 80 -6.21 4.81 0.81
C ILE A 80 -5.58 3.44 0.54
N LEU A 81 -6.04 2.81 -0.54
CA LEU A 81 -5.45 1.60 -1.10
C LEU A 81 -4.51 2.01 -2.24
N TYR A 82 -3.21 1.75 -2.08
CA TYR A 82 -2.19 2.19 -3.04
C TYR A 82 -1.37 1.01 -3.61
N PRO A 83 -0.93 1.10 -4.88
CA PRO A 83 -0.22 0.00 -5.55
C PRO A 83 1.26 -0.11 -5.13
N GLU A 84 1.86 -1.26 -5.39
CA GLU A 84 3.29 -1.54 -5.08
C GLU A 84 4.24 -0.59 -5.81
N GLU A 85 3.91 -0.14 -7.01
CA GLU A 85 4.68 0.81 -7.80
C GLU A 85 4.82 2.15 -7.06
N LEU A 86 3.74 2.64 -6.46
CA LEU A 86 3.78 3.86 -5.65
C LEU A 86 4.64 3.66 -4.40
N LYS A 87 4.57 2.49 -3.74
CA LYS A 87 5.45 2.15 -2.60
C LYS A 87 6.92 2.31 -2.98
N LYS A 88 7.32 1.75 -4.13
CA LYS A 88 8.70 1.76 -4.61
C LYS A 88 9.20 3.18 -4.87
N ASP A 89 8.38 4.00 -5.54
CA ASP A 89 8.77 5.39 -5.85
C ASP A 89 8.79 6.27 -4.59
N ILE A 90 7.84 6.09 -3.66
CA ILE A 90 7.85 6.78 -2.35
C ILE A 90 9.11 6.44 -1.56
N LEU A 91 9.53 5.16 -1.52
CA LEU A 91 10.74 4.76 -0.81
C LEU A 91 12.00 5.44 -1.40
N LYS A 92 12.12 5.48 -2.72
CA LYS A 92 13.23 6.18 -3.40
C LYS A 92 13.21 7.68 -3.15
N LEU A 93 12.03 8.30 -3.22
CA LEU A 93 11.85 9.70 -2.90
C LEU A 93 12.20 10.00 -1.44
N GLY A 94 11.93 9.08 -0.52
CA GLY A 94 12.32 9.21 0.89
C GLY A 94 13.84 9.30 1.10
N ASP A 95 14.64 8.66 0.22
CA ASP A 95 16.09 8.64 0.33
C ASP A 95 16.77 9.88 -0.25
N ASN A 96 16.41 10.28 -1.47
CA ASN A 96 17.12 11.33 -2.22
C ASN A 96 16.22 12.44 -2.78
N LEU A 97 14.90 12.35 -2.55
CA LEU A 97 13.86 13.27 -3.06
C LEU A 97 13.80 13.36 -4.59
N LEU A 98 14.27 12.33 -5.29
CA LEU A 98 14.28 12.23 -6.75
C LEU A 98 13.60 10.94 -7.23
N LEU A 99 12.94 11.03 -8.38
CA LEU A 99 12.42 9.87 -9.06
C LEU A 99 13.55 9.18 -9.87
N PRO A 100 13.44 7.88 -10.15
CA PRO A 100 14.43 7.15 -10.95
C PRO A 100 14.71 7.80 -12.31
N GLU A 101 13.66 8.27 -12.96
CA GLU A 101 13.71 8.90 -14.28
C GLU A 101 14.47 10.24 -14.25
N GLU A 102 14.72 10.80 -13.07
CA GLU A 102 15.36 12.09 -12.89
C GLU A 102 16.89 12.01 -12.72
N GLU A 103 17.42 10.82 -12.45
CA GLU A 103 18.85 10.62 -12.12
C GLU A 103 19.77 11.12 -13.25
N ILE A 104 19.39 10.90 -14.51
CA ILE A 104 20.15 11.34 -15.69
C ILE A 104 20.25 12.88 -15.79
N TYR A 105 19.31 13.61 -15.20
CA TYR A 105 19.28 15.07 -15.22
C TYR A 105 20.03 15.71 -14.05
N VAL A 106 20.48 14.90 -13.09
CA VAL A 106 21.35 15.34 -11.99
C VAL A 106 22.82 15.28 -12.37
N LYS A 107 23.23 14.20 -13.07
CA LYS A 107 24.62 13.93 -13.45
C LYS A 107 25.28 15.13 -14.14
N PRO A 108 26.57 15.44 -13.87
CA PRO A 108 27.30 16.47 -14.60
C PRO A 108 27.22 16.24 -16.11
N SER A 109 26.95 17.30 -16.87
CA SER A 109 26.76 17.20 -18.33
C SER A 109 27.99 16.68 -19.08
N SER A 110 29.18 16.88 -18.51
CA SER A 110 30.45 16.35 -19.01
C SER A 110 30.59 14.83 -18.84
N GLU A 111 29.81 14.20 -17.96
CA GLU A 111 29.93 12.78 -17.62
C GLU A 111 28.83 11.91 -18.26
N LEU A 112 27.97 12.51 -19.08
CA LEU A 112 26.92 11.79 -19.79
C LEU A 112 27.52 10.82 -20.81
N SER A 113 27.08 9.56 -20.73
CA SER A 113 27.31 8.52 -21.71
C SER A 113 26.44 8.75 -22.96
N LYS A 114 26.80 8.11 -24.08
CA LYS A 114 26.03 8.22 -25.32
C LYS A 114 24.58 7.80 -25.17
N ILE A 115 24.34 6.76 -24.36
CA ILE A 115 22.99 6.24 -24.10
C ILE A 115 22.16 7.27 -23.33
N GLU A 116 22.72 7.86 -22.27
CA GLU A 116 22.03 8.90 -21.49
C GLU A 116 21.74 10.14 -22.35
N MET A 117 22.65 10.51 -23.25
CA MET A 117 22.45 11.62 -24.19
C MET A 117 21.30 11.37 -25.17
N GLU A 118 21.24 10.17 -25.75
CA GLU A 118 20.15 9.76 -26.66
C GLU A 118 18.79 9.74 -25.93
N GLU A 119 18.78 9.33 -24.66
CA GLU A 119 17.58 9.35 -23.82
C GLU A 119 17.10 10.79 -23.54
N ILE A 120 18.01 11.71 -23.20
CA ILE A 120 17.71 13.13 -23.04
C ILE A 120 17.16 13.72 -24.35
N ASP A 121 17.75 13.36 -25.49
CA ASP A 121 17.31 13.85 -26.80
C ASP A 121 15.91 13.34 -27.18
N LYS A 122 15.55 12.13 -26.75
CA LYS A 122 14.20 11.56 -26.95
C LYS A 122 13.15 12.23 -26.06
N ASN A 123 13.51 12.55 -24.82
CA ASN A 123 12.57 13.07 -23.82
C ASN A 123 12.41 14.60 -23.88
N ILE A 124 13.40 15.30 -24.45
CA ILE A 124 13.40 16.76 -24.57
C ILE A 124 13.39 17.15 -26.05
N ASP A 125 12.18 17.39 -26.57
CA ASP A 125 11.95 17.94 -27.91
C ASP A 125 12.25 19.45 -27.92
N PHE A 126 13.52 19.78 -27.73
CA PHE A 126 14.01 21.15 -27.72
C PHE A 126 15.33 21.27 -28.50
N LYS A 127 15.35 22.07 -29.56
CA LYS A 127 16.54 22.35 -30.36
C LYS A 127 17.22 23.63 -29.85
N LEU A 128 18.35 23.45 -29.18
CA LEU A 128 19.27 24.54 -28.84
C LEU A 128 20.07 24.96 -30.08
N ASP A 129 20.67 26.15 -30.00
CA ASP A 129 21.55 26.66 -31.05
C ASP A 129 22.74 25.71 -31.31
N ASN A 130 23.08 25.52 -32.59
CA ASN A 130 24.05 24.54 -33.05
C ASN A 130 25.51 24.94 -32.75
N GLU A 131 25.74 26.15 -32.26
CA GLU A 131 27.07 26.67 -31.93
C GLU A 131 27.55 26.29 -30.52
N LEU A 132 26.70 25.63 -29.70
CA LEU A 132 27.08 25.21 -28.36
C LEU A 132 27.99 23.97 -28.37
N GLY A 133 29.04 24.01 -27.56
CA GLY A 133 29.84 22.81 -27.27
C GLY A 133 28.97 21.71 -26.65
N LYS A 134 29.32 20.44 -26.91
CA LYS A 134 28.52 19.27 -26.52
C LYS A 134 28.08 19.27 -25.05
N SER A 135 28.98 19.52 -24.11
CA SER A 135 28.63 19.57 -22.68
C SER A 135 27.62 20.68 -22.38
N GLN A 136 27.81 21.87 -22.95
CA GLN A 136 26.89 23.00 -22.75
C GLN A 136 25.50 22.72 -23.34
N TYR A 137 25.45 22.04 -24.49
CA TYR A 137 24.19 21.62 -25.11
C TYR A 137 23.36 20.74 -24.16
N TYR A 138 23.96 19.68 -23.60
CA TYR A 138 23.25 18.79 -22.69
C TYR A 138 22.97 19.42 -21.33
N LEU A 139 23.86 20.27 -20.81
CA LEU A 139 23.58 21.06 -19.60
C LEU A 139 22.32 21.92 -19.76
N ASN A 140 22.21 22.64 -20.87
CA ASN A 140 21.03 23.46 -21.14
C ASN A 140 19.75 22.61 -21.25
N LYS A 141 19.83 21.41 -21.85
CA LYS A 141 18.71 20.46 -21.88
C LYS A 141 18.30 19.99 -20.48
N GLN A 142 19.26 19.60 -19.63
CA GLN A 142 18.97 19.23 -18.25
C GLN A 142 18.35 20.39 -17.46
N VAL A 143 18.83 21.62 -17.64
CA VAL A 143 18.23 22.81 -17.01
C VAL A 143 16.80 23.06 -17.50
N TYR A 144 16.55 22.89 -18.80
CA TYR A 144 15.21 23.02 -19.39
C TYR A 144 14.22 22.01 -18.77
N PHE A 145 14.66 20.78 -18.56
CA PHE A 145 13.87 19.75 -17.87
C PHE A 145 13.45 20.22 -16.46
N TRP A 146 14.39 20.67 -15.65
CA TRP A 146 14.10 21.13 -14.28
C TRP A 146 13.20 22.38 -14.26
N LYS A 147 13.42 23.33 -15.17
CA LYS A 147 12.56 24.51 -15.32
C LYS A 147 11.13 24.13 -15.70
N ASN A 148 10.94 23.16 -16.61
CA ASN A 148 9.62 22.68 -16.97
C ASN A 148 8.90 22.05 -15.78
N LEU A 149 9.62 21.24 -15.00
CA LEU A 149 9.08 20.62 -13.80
C LEU A 149 8.59 21.68 -12.79
N LEU A 150 9.34 22.77 -12.65
CA LEU A 150 9.00 23.91 -11.80
C LEU A 150 8.03 24.92 -12.45
N LYS A 151 7.56 24.65 -13.68
CA LYS A 151 6.71 25.56 -14.49
C LYS A 151 7.31 26.96 -14.67
N GLN A 152 8.64 27.05 -14.71
CA GLN A 152 9.38 28.29 -14.93
C GLN A 152 9.55 28.59 -16.42
N LYS A 153 9.70 29.86 -16.79
CA LYS A 153 9.92 30.26 -18.19
C LYS A 153 11.32 29.84 -18.66
N ASN A 154 11.36 29.28 -19.87
CA ASN A 154 12.60 28.93 -20.54
C ASN A 154 13.08 30.05 -21.46
N ASN A 155 14.38 30.34 -21.39
CA ASN A 155 15.05 31.19 -22.35
C ASN A 155 16.06 30.34 -23.13
N THR A 156 15.88 30.30 -24.44
CA THR A 156 16.59 29.41 -25.36
C THR A 156 17.98 29.92 -25.73
N ARG A 157 18.26 31.18 -25.39
CA ARG A 157 19.52 31.88 -25.69
C ARG A 157 20.45 31.98 -24.47
N GLU A 158 20.03 31.45 -23.33
CA GLU A 158 20.83 31.46 -22.10
C GLU A 158 21.79 30.27 -22.05
N ASN A 159 23.03 30.53 -21.67
CA ASN A 159 24.00 29.50 -21.31
C ASN A 159 23.94 29.32 -19.80
N TYR A 160 23.40 28.19 -19.35
CA TYR A 160 23.29 27.89 -17.93
C TYR A 160 24.57 27.24 -17.41
N THR A 161 24.78 27.33 -16.11
CA THR A 161 25.88 26.67 -15.40
C THR A 161 25.40 25.45 -14.62
N GLU A 162 26.31 24.55 -14.25
CA GLU A 162 26.01 23.44 -13.33
C GLU A 162 25.46 23.96 -11.99
N LEU A 163 25.86 25.16 -11.56
CA LEU A 163 25.32 25.81 -10.36
C LEU A 163 23.83 26.20 -10.55
N ASP A 164 23.44 26.67 -11.74
CA ASP A 164 22.04 26.98 -12.03
C ASP A 164 21.18 25.71 -12.04
N LYS A 165 21.70 24.62 -12.60
CA LYS A 165 21.06 23.31 -12.55
C LYS A 165 20.85 22.83 -11.12
N GLU A 166 21.90 22.90 -10.30
CA GLU A 166 21.84 22.48 -8.89
C GLU A 166 20.80 23.27 -8.10
N ARG A 167 20.69 24.59 -8.32
CA ARG A 167 19.68 25.43 -7.67
C ARG A 167 18.25 24.96 -7.97
N LEU A 168 17.96 24.61 -9.23
CA LEU A 168 16.64 24.11 -9.63
C LEU A 168 16.36 22.74 -9.01
N ILE A 169 17.35 21.85 -8.97
CA ILE A 169 17.23 20.55 -8.30
C ILE A 169 16.89 20.75 -6.82
N GLN A 170 17.58 21.65 -6.13
CA GLN A 170 17.31 21.94 -4.71
C GLN A 170 15.91 22.53 -4.48
N GLU A 171 15.40 23.35 -5.40
CA GLU A 171 14.03 23.87 -5.34
C GLU A 171 12.99 22.73 -5.43
N VAL A 172 13.18 21.79 -6.36
CA VAL A 172 12.31 20.59 -6.49
C VAL A 172 12.38 19.73 -5.23
N LYS A 173 13.59 19.46 -4.73
CA LYS A 173 13.80 18.68 -3.50
C LYS A 173 13.11 19.34 -2.30
N LYS A 174 13.21 20.67 -2.18
CA LYS A 174 12.55 21.42 -1.12
C LYS A 174 11.02 21.25 -1.18
N SER A 175 10.41 21.41 -2.35
CA SER A 175 8.97 21.21 -2.56
C SER A 175 8.51 19.80 -2.16
N ARG A 176 9.28 18.77 -2.55
CA ARG A 176 8.99 17.37 -2.17
C ARG A 176 9.15 17.12 -0.69
N LYS A 177 10.18 17.71 -0.07
CA LYS A 177 10.38 17.61 1.38
C LYS A 177 9.19 18.17 2.13
N GLU A 178 8.70 19.35 1.74
CA GLU A 178 7.49 19.95 2.34
C GLU A 178 6.27 19.02 2.18
N MET A 179 6.11 18.37 1.03
CA MET A 179 5.04 17.37 0.83
C MET A 179 5.16 16.18 1.80
N PHE A 180 6.36 15.64 2.02
CA PHE A 180 6.59 14.54 2.97
C PHE A 180 6.41 14.97 4.42
N GLU A 181 6.78 16.19 4.78
CA GLU A 181 6.52 16.75 6.10
C GLU A 181 5.01 16.79 6.37
N ILE A 182 4.21 17.29 5.42
CA ILE A 182 2.74 17.26 5.52
C ILE A 182 2.20 15.83 5.58
N LEU A 183 2.73 14.91 4.76
CA LEU A 183 2.30 13.50 4.75
C LEU A 183 2.42 12.84 6.15
N ASN A 184 3.44 13.21 6.93
CA ASN A 184 3.64 12.68 8.27
C ASN A 184 2.69 13.27 9.33
N GLU A 185 2.06 14.42 9.03
CA GLU A 185 1.13 15.10 9.93
C GLU A 185 -0.33 14.71 9.67
N VAL A 186 -0.68 14.29 8.45
CA VAL A 186 -2.06 13.91 8.09
C VAL A 186 -2.44 12.51 8.58
N GLU A 187 -3.69 12.37 9.02
CA GLU A 187 -4.26 11.07 9.43
C GLU A 187 -4.81 10.30 8.22
N ILE A 188 -3.92 9.55 7.54
CA ILE A 188 -4.28 8.64 6.44
C ILE A 188 -4.04 7.19 6.84
N THR A 189 -5.02 6.34 6.62
CA THR A 189 -4.81 4.89 6.67
C THR A 189 -4.33 4.39 5.30
N SER A 190 -3.02 4.17 5.17
CA SER A 190 -2.40 3.68 3.94
C SER A 190 -2.32 2.15 3.92
N ILE A 191 -2.98 1.53 2.94
CA ILE A 191 -3.05 0.08 2.75
C ILE A 191 -2.35 -0.28 1.44
N LEU A 192 -1.35 -1.16 1.51
CA LEU A 192 -0.62 -1.62 0.33
C LEU A 192 -1.44 -2.67 -0.44
N LYS A 193 -1.74 -2.41 -1.72
CA LYS A 193 -2.39 -3.36 -2.63
C LYS A 193 -1.36 -4.26 -3.30
N ILE A 194 -1.45 -5.56 -3.03
CA ILE A 194 -0.69 -6.61 -3.72
C ILE A 194 -1.67 -7.36 -4.60
N THR A 195 -1.61 -7.11 -5.91
CA THR A 195 -2.56 -7.65 -6.90
C THR A 195 -2.30 -9.11 -7.23
N ASP A 196 -1.03 -9.54 -7.22
CA ASP A 196 -0.64 -10.94 -7.42
C ASP A 196 0.15 -11.46 -6.21
N PRO A 197 -0.55 -11.97 -5.17
CA PRO A 197 0.09 -12.53 -3.98
C PRO A 197 0.88 -13.81 -4.24
N TYR A 198 0.75 -14.41 -5.42
CA TYR A 198 1.38 -15.68 -5.80
C TYR A 198 2.64 -15.48 -6.65
N ARG A 199 2.91 -14.25 -7.09
CA ARG A 199 4.12 -13.90 -7.84
C ARG A 199 5.37 -14.24 -7.02
N SER A 200 6.14 -15.19 -7.51
CA SER A 200 7.49 -15.47 -7.03
C SER A 200 8.44 -14.46 -7.67
N ASN A 201 9.03 -13.56 -6.87
CA ASN A 201 10.17 -12.80 -7.34
C ASN A 201 11.38 -13.74 -7.34
N GLU A 202 11.79 -14.21 -8.52
CA GLU A 202 12.88 -15.20 -8.71
C GLU A 202 14.24 -14.75 -8.14
N ASP A 203 14.41 -13.46 -7.81
CA ASP A 203 15.70 -12.88 -7.42
C ASP A 203 16.03 -12.86 -5.92
N ASN A 204 15.20 -13.41 -5.03
CA ASN A 204 15.48 -13.44 -3.59
C ASN A 204 15.90 -14.83 -3.08
N TYR A 205 16.82 -15.48 -3.80
CA TYR A 205 17.62 -16.59 -3.27
C TYR A 205 18.81 -16.06 -2.46
N TRP A 206 18.58 -15.46 -1.30
CA TRP A 206 19.63 -15.38 -0.28
C TRP A 206 19.13 -15.75 1.11
N GLN A 207 19.78 -16.81 1.58
CA GLN A 207 19.65 -17.45 2.86
C GLN A 207 20.03 -16.48 3.99
N GLN A 208 19.06 -16.14 4.83
CA GLN A 208 19.31 -16.21 6.26
C GLN A 208 18.57 -17.44 6.76
N LYS A 209 19.30 -18.30 7.48
CA LYS A 209 18.83 -19.57 8.03
C LYS A 209 17.68 -19.33 9.00
N ASP A 210 16.48 -19.19 8.48
CA ASP A 210 15.25 -19.29 9.25
C ASP A 210 14.42 -20.43 8.67
N VAL A 211 14.08 -21.35 9.56
CA VAL A 211 13.34 -22.59 9.34
C VAL A 211 12.27 -22.43 8.26
N TYR A 212 12.44 -23.14 7.14
CA TYR A 212 11.39 -23.31 6.14
C TYR A 212 10.26 -24.12 6.79
N ILE A 213 9.35 -23.44 7.48
CA ILE A 213 8.05 -24.03 7.78
C ILE A 213 7.42 -24.25 6.41
N HIS A 214 7.25 -25.50 5.99
CA HIS A 214 6.43 -25.86 4.83
C HIS A 214 5.01 -25.35 5.07
N ARG A 215 4.78 -24.06 4.79
CA ARG A 215 3.44 -23.52 4.66
C ARG A 215 2.92 -24.15 3.38
N LYS A 216 1.83 -24.92 3.45
CA LYS A 216 1.19 -25.52 2.27
C LYS A 216 0.48 -24.46 1.42
N THR A 217 1.03 -23.26 1.27
CA THR A 217 0.46 -22.14 0.50
C THR A 217 1.46 -21.75 -0.59
N LYS A 218 0.93 -21.21 -1.68
CA LYS A 218 1.73 -20.62 -2.76
C LYS A 218 1.93 -19.11 -2.58
N ILE A 219 1.29 -18.50 -1.59
CA ILE A 219 1.45 -17.06 -1.30
C ILE A 219 2.92 -16.76 -1.05
N ASN A 220 3.42 -15.69 -1.66
CA ASN A 220 4.80 -15.27 -1.55
C ASN A 220 5.19 -15.09 -0.07
N PRO A 221 6.26 -15.75 0.43
CA PRO A 221 6.67 -15.67 1.83
C PRO A 221 6.93 -14.25 2.36
N GLN A 222 7.33 -13.31 1.50
CA GLN A 222 7.61 -11.92 1.88
C GLN A 222 6.36 -11.19 2.37
N ILE A 223 5.19 -11.53 1.82
CA ILE A 223 3.91 -10.91 2.19
C ILE A 223 3.60 -11.12 3.66
N PHE A 224 3.96 -12.29 4.21
CA PHE A 224 3.73 -12.57 5.61
C PHE A 224 4.60 -11.74 6.56
N ARG A 225 5.69 -11.15 6.05
CA ARG A 225 6.63 -10.32 6.82
C ARG A 225 6.34 -8.82 6.71
N GLU A 226 5.40 -8.42 5.85
CA GLU A 226 4.92 -7.03 5.82
C GLU A 226 4.30 -6.69 7.19
N THR A 227 4.62 -5.52 7.72
CA THR A 227 4.15 -5.09 9.06
C THR A 227 3.03 -4.07 8.99
N ASN A 228 2.97 -3.32 7.88
CA ASN A 228 1.92 -2.34 7.58
C ASN A 228 0.65 -3.04 7.09
N TYR A 229 -0.39 -2.24 6.79
CA TYR A 229 -1.68 -2.77 6.34
C TYR A 229 -1.56 -3.23 4.90
N ILE A 230 -2.07 -4.43 4.62
CA ILE A 230 -1.97 -5.04 3.30
C ILE A 230 -3.35 -5.45 2.80
N TYR A 231 -3.50 -5.39 1.49
CA TYR A 231 -4.59 -5.95 0.72
C TYR A 231 -4.03 -6.97 -0.26
N LEU A 232 -4.61 -8.16 -0.28
CA LEU A 232 -4.22 -9.25 -1.16
C LEU A 232 -5.34 -9.53 -2.16
N GLY A 233 -5.05 -9.32 -3.43
CA GLY A 233 -5.94 -9.59 -4.55
C GLY A 233 -6.11 -11.08 -4.83
N ASP A 234 -7.31 -11.48 -5.23
CA ASP A 234 -7.62 -12.79 -5.81
C ASP A 234 -7.04 -14.02 -5.07
N ILE A 235 -7.14 -14.05 -3.73
CA ILE A 235 -6.67 -15.18 -2.92
C ILE A 235 -7.48 -16.44 -3.22
N GLU A 236 -6.77 -17.54 -3.51
CA GLU A 236 -7.35 -18.85 -3.79
C GLU A 236 -8.16 -19.38 -2.59
N ASP A 237 -9.29 -20.04 -2.87
CA ASP A 237 -10.19 -20.66 -1.89
C ASP A 237 -9.48 -21.52 -0.83
N LEU A 238 -8.45 -22.28 -1.26
CA LEU A 238 -7.68 -23.13 -0.36
C LEU A 238 -6.93 -22.30 0.70
N ASP A 239 -6.34 -21.18 0.29
CA ASP A 239 -5.60 -20.30 1.18
C ASP A 239 -6.52 -19.42 2.01
N ALA A 240 -7.63 -18.92 1.44
CA ALA A 240 -8.67 -18.23 2.21
C ALA A 240 -9.19 -19.09 3.38
N LYS A 241 -9.46 -20.39 3.14
CA LYS A 241 -9.84 -21.35 4.19
C LYS A 241 -8.77 -21.53 5.26
N LYS A 242 -7.48 -21.53 4.87
CA LYS A 242 -6.37 -21.64 5.83
C LYS A 242 -6.23 -20.38 6.68
N ILE A 243 -6.46 -19.20 6.10
CA ILE A 243 -6.44 -17.93 6.83
C ILE A 243 -7.56 -17.92 7.88
N VAL A 244 -8.80 -18.24 7.49
CA VAL A 244 -9.94 -18.36 8.42
C VAL A 244 -9.68 -19.44 9.50
N GLY A 245 -9.04 -20.55 9.11
CA GLY A 245 -8.64 -21.63 10.00
C GLY A 245 -7.39 -21.36 10.84
N GLU A 246 -6.89 -20.11 10.87
CA GLU A 246 -5.72 -19.67 11.65
C GLU A 246 -4.41 -20.43 11.32
N GLN A 247 -4.31 -21.06 10.14
CA GLN A 247 -3.13 -21.81 9.69
C GLN A 247 -2.09 -20.93 9.00
N LEU A 248 -2.49 -19.76 8.51
CA LEU A 248 -1.61 -18.75 7.93
C LEU A 248 -1.66 -17.50 8.79
N LYS A 249 -0.48 -17.02 9.19
CA LYS A 249 -0.29 -15.84 10.04
C LYS A 249 0.53 -14.79 9.32
N PHE A 250 0.12 -13.53 9.49
CA PHE A 250 0.72 -12.35 8.90
C PHE A 250 1.28 -11.44 10.00
N ASP A 251 2.41 -10.81 9.73
CA ASP A 251 3.00 -9.81 10.62
C ASP A 251 2.24 -8.48 10.57
N SER A 252 1.52 -8.22 9.46
CA SER A 252 0.64 -7.08 9.26
C SER A 252 -0.41 -6.94 10.34
N LYS A 253 -0.61 -5.70 10.82
CA LYS A 253 -1.65 -5.35 11.79
C LYS A 253 -3.08 -5.54 11.24
N ILE A 254 -3.27 -5.20 9.96
CA ILE A 254 -4.51 -5.42 9.21
C ILE A 254 -4.19 -6.13 7.91
N VAL A 255 -4.96 -7.16 7.60
CA VAL A 255 -4.90 -7.88 6.33
C VAL A 255 -6.28 -7.86 5.69
N ILE A 256 -6.34 -7.49 4.43
CA ILE A 256 -7.56 -7.51 3.63
C ILE A 256 -7.41 -8.56 2.54
N ILE A 257 -8.37 -9.47 2.45
CA ILE A 257 -8.33 -10.64 1.57
C ILE A 257 -9.48 -10.56 0.58
N GLU A 258 -9.16 -10.23 -0.67
CA GLU A 258 -10.08 -10.41 -1.79
C GLU A 258 -10.17 -11.89 -2.13
N ASN A 259 -11.38 -12.45 -2.11
CA ASN A 259 -11.60 -13.87 -2.33
C ASN A 259 -13.06 -14.16 -2.71
N LYS A 260 -13.35 -15.38 -3.16
CA LYS A 260 -14.70 -15.78 -3.61
C LYS A 260 -15.55 -16.45 -2.54
N LEU A 261 -14.99 -16.75 -1.36
CA LEU A 261 -15.63 -17.56 -0.34
C LEU A 261 -16.26 -16.74 0.79
N TYR A 262 -15.52 -15.79 1.35
CA TYR A 262 -15.85 -15.11 2.59
C TYR A 262 -16.01 -13.59 2.42
N ASN A 263 -16.93 -13.01 3.17
CA ASN A 263 -17.13 -11.58 3.37
C ASN A 263 -17.16 -11.27 4.87
N GLY A 264 -16.72 -10.08 5.26
CA GLY A 264 -16.72 -9.63 6.65
C GLY A 264 -15.34 -9.71 7.29
N TYR A 265 -15.22 -10.21 8.52
CA TYR A 265 -13.92 -10.23 9.20
C TYR A 265 -13.76 -11.33 10.25
N THR A 266 -12.51 -11.66 10.54
CA THR A 266 -12.10 -12.49 11.68
C THR A 266 -10.94 -11.83 12.42
N VAL A 267 -10.63 -12.31 13.63
CA VAL A 267 -9.42 -11.93 14.37
C VAL A 267 -8.50 -13.14 14.47
N VAL A 268 -7.27 -13.00 14.01
CA VAL A 268 -6.20 -14.03 14.09
C VAL A 268 -5.02 -13.42 14.83
N ASP A 269 -4.61 -14.02 15.94
CA ASP A 269 -3.45 -13.55 16.73
C ASP A 269 -3.55 -12.05 17.12
N ASN A 270 -4.73 -11.65 17.59
CA ASN A 270 -5.10 -10.26 17.93
C ASN A 270 -5.00 -9.25 16.77
N LYS A 271 -4.95 -9.72 15.51
CA LYS A 271 -4.93 -8.89 14.31
C LYS A 271 -6.21 -9.09 13.51
N PHE A 272 -6.69 -8.03 12.89
CA PHE A 272 -7.91 -8.09 12.09
C PHE A 272 -7.58 -8.57 10.68
N VAL A 273 -8.36 -9.54 10.23
CA VAL A 273 -8.33 -10.02 8.85
C VAL A 273 -9.72 -9.82 8.26
N PHE A 274 -9.81 -8.93 7.29
CA PHE A 274 -11.04 -8.62 6.57
C PHE A 274 -11.09 -9.42 5.27
N PHE A 275 -12.30 -9.80 4.87
CA PHE A 275 -12.58 -10.56 3.66
C PHE A 275 -13.60 -9.81 2.82
N HIS A 276 -13.35 -9.75 1.52
CA HIS A 276 -14.17 -9.06 0.53
C HIS A 276 -14.34 -9.93 -0.73
N GLY A 277 -15.51 -9.82 -1.39
CA GLY A 277 -15.86 -10.50 -2.65
C GLY A 277 -16.57 -11.86 -2.50
N GLY A 278 -16.68 -12.38 -1.27
CA GLY A 278 -17.20 -13.72 -1.02
C GLY A 278 -18.71 -13.85 -0.85
N LYS A 279 -19.19 -15.08 -0.69
CA LYS A 279 -20.63 -15.36 -0.49
C LYS A 279 -20.99 -15.63 0.97
N ASN A 280 -20.04 -16.13 1.77
CA ASN A 280 -20.27 -16.51 3.15
C ASN A 280 -19.87 -15.37 4.08
N ASN A 281 -20.83 -14.78 4.77
CA ASN A 281 -20.55 -13.72 5.75
C ASN A 281 -19.95 -14.32 7.03
N ILE A 282 -18.86 -13.73 7.50
CA ILE A 282 -18.20 -14.04 8.76
C ILE A 282 -18.07 -12.77 9.58
N SER A 283 -18.33 -12.88 10.88
CA SER A 283 -18.17 -11.77 11.83
C SER A 283 -17.64 -12.35 13.12
N TYR A 284 -16.51 -11.83 13.59
CA TYR A 284 -15.86 -12.37 14.78
C TYR A 284 -16.59 -11.98 16.06
N TYR A 285 -16.99 -10.71 16.17
CA TYR A 285 -17.71 -10.17 17.31
C TYR A 285 -19.21 -10.09 17.01
N ASP A 286 -20.01 -10.58 17.95
CA ASP A 286 -21.46 -10.54 17.83
C ASP A 286 -21.98 -9.09 17.88
N GLY A 287 -22.98 -8.80 17.05
CA GLY A 287 -23.54 -7.45 16.90
C GLY A 287 -22.70 -6.46 16.09
N TYR A 288 -21.58 -6.88 15.50
CA TYR A 288 -20.74 -6.03 14.65
C TYR A 288 -20.58 -6.65 13.26
N LYS A 289 -21.33 -6.15 12.27
CA LYS A 289 -21.12 -6.51 10.87
C LYS A 289 -20.29 -5.44 10.20
N ILE A 290 -19.04 -5.75 9.85
CA ILE A 290 -18.13 -4.80 9.22
C ILE A 290 -17.86 -5.28 7.80
N ASN A 291 -18.28 -4.50 6.81
CA ASN A 291 -18.10 -4.77 5.40
C ASN A 291 -17.16 -3.74 4.78
N LEU A 292 -16.40 -4.17 3.77
CA LEU A 292 -15.52 -3.32 3.00
C LEU A 292 -16.13 -3.05 1.63
N GLU A 293 -16.10 -1.79 1.20
CA GLU A 293 -16.43 -1.36 -0.16
C GLU A 293 -15.19 -0.72 -0.78
N ILE A 294 -14.75 -1.27 -1.93
CA ILE A 294 -13.59 -0.78 -2.66
C ILE A 294 -14.09 0.14 -3.77
N LYS A 295 -13.54 1.36 -3.82
CA LYS A 295 -13.90 2.39 -4.81
C LYS A 295 -12.66 2.80 -5.58
N GLU A 296 -12.63 2.49 -6.86
CA GLU A 296 -11.63 3.07 -7.76
C GLU A 296 -11.92 4.56 -7.94
N VAL A 297 -10.93 5.41 -7.62
CA VAL A 297 -11.10 6.87 -7.65
C VAL A 297 -9.84 7.56 -8.16
N THR A 298 -9.99 8.79 -8.64
CA THR A 298 -8.87 9.69 -8.87
C THR A 298 -8.55 10.49 -7.60
N LEU A 299 -7.33 11.04 -7.50
CA LEU A 299 -6.97 11.94 -6.39
C LEU A 299 -7.90 13.16 -6.31
N LYS A 300 -8.44 13.62 -7.46
CA LYS A 300 -9.39 14.73 -7.52
C LYS A 300 -10.76 14.37 -6.94
N ASP A 301 -11.17 13.12 -7.03
CA ASP A 301 -12.41 12.65 -6.43
C ASP A 301 -12.29 12.62 -4.90
N LEU A 302 -11.10 12.30 -4.37
CA LEU A 302 -10.80 12.32 -2.93
C LEU A 302 -10.93 13.71 -2.30
N LEU A 303 -10.78 14.79 -3.08
CA LEU A 303 -10.97 16.15 -2.58
C LEU A 303 -12.41 16.45 -2.15
N LYS A 304 -13.38 15.67 -2.64
CA LYS A 304 -14.82 15.84 -2.35
C LYS A 304 -15.29 15.04 -1.14
N ILE A 305 -14.44 14.18 -0.58
CA ILE A 305 -14.77 13.33 0.56
C ILE A 305 -14.36 14.07 1.82
N ASP A 306 -15.33 14.37 2.68
CA ASP A 306 -15.09 15.13 3.90
C ASP A 306 -14.49 14.24 4.99
N ASP A 307 -15.13 13.10 5.31
CA ASP A 307 -14.64 12.14 6.31
C ASP A 307 -15.17 10.73 6.07
N ASP A 308 -14.38 9.73 6.48
CA ASP A 308 -14.76 8.33 6.52
C ASP A 308 -14.39 7.65 7.84
N ILE A 309 -15.13 6.59 8.18
CA ILE A 309 -14.71 5.66 9.24
C ILE A 309 -13.43 4.98 8.78
N LEU A 310 -12.39 5.06 9.61
CA LEU A 310 -11.12 4.42 9.32
C LEU A 310 -11.19 2.95 9.71
N ILE A 311 -10.58 2.09 8.90
CA ILE A 311 -10.43 0.67 9.25
C ILE A 311 -9.61 0.49 10.54
N ASP A 312 -8.74 1.47 10.84
CA ASP A 312 -7.94 1.50 12.06
C ASP A 312 -8.75 1.83 13.32
N ASP A 313 -9.95 2.38 13.21
CA ASP A 313 -10.78 2.74 14.38
C ASP A 313 -11.14 1.53 15.22
N PHE A 314 -11.30 0.38 14.57
CA PHE A 314 -11.58 -0.90 15.20
C PHE A 314 -10.34 -1.50 15.90
N LEU A 315 -9.14 -1.03 15.57
CA LEU A 315 -7.91 -1.35 16.32
C LEU A 315 -7.67 -0.36 17.46
N ASN A 316 -7.96 0.92 17.23
CA ASN A 316 -7.63 2.03 18.10
C ASN A 316 -8.88 2.85 18.47
N PRO A 317 -9.80 2.31 19.28
CA PRO A 317 -11.08 2.97 19.58
C PRO A 317 -10.90 4.33 20.29
N ASN A 318 -9.77 4.56 20.98
CA ASN A 318 -9.48 5.86 21.59
C ASN A 318 -9.27 6.97 20.54
N LEU A 319 -8.71 6.65 19.36
CA LEU A 319 -8.55 7.61 18.27
C LEU A 319 -9.92 7.96 17.68
N TYR A 320 -10.75 6.94 17.43
CA TYR A 320 -12.13 7.15 16.99
C TYR A 320 -12.92 8.06 17.95
N LYS A 321 -12.83 7.81 19.26
CA LYS A 321 -13.48 8.66 20.28
C LYS A 321 -13.04 10.12 20.20
N LYS A 322 -11.75 10.36 20.00
CA LYS A 322 -11.18 11.70 19.89
C LYS A 322 -11.71 12.43 18.66
N ARG A 323 -11.92 11.73 17.55
CA ARG A 323 -12.46 12.32 16.31
C ARG A 323 -13.96 12.66 16.44
N GLN A 324 -14.75 11.81 17.07
CA GLN A 324 -16.18 12.09 17.32
C GLN A 324 -16.43 13.28 18.27
N GLY A 325 -15.42 13.72 19.02
CA GLY A 325 -15.51 14.85 19.95
C GLY A 325 -14.97 16.19 19.43
N LYS A 326 -14.43 16.22 18.21
CA LYS A 326 -14.10 17.45 17.48
C LYS A 326 -15.35 17.91 16.73
#